data_AF-A0A0B7MRA3-F1
#
_entry.id   AF-A0A0B7MRA3-F1
#
_cell.length_a   1.000
_cell.length_b   1.000
_cell.length_c   1.000
_cell.angle_alpha   90.00
_cell.angle_beta   90.00
_cell.angle_gamma   90.00
#
_symmetry.space_group_name_H-M   'P 1'
#
loop_
_entity.id
_entity.type
_entity.pdbx_description
1 polymer ?
#
loop_
_entity_poly.entity_id
_entity_poly.type
_entity_poly.pdbx_seq_one_letter_code
_entity_poly.pdbx_strand_id
1 'polypeptide(L)'
;MPRKDYMTIKAHETVQQMFNEFVSSKKITKTVALNDMLEMYMLAKDEDLYLKLKRKYLNVEGVKQMLRDRDSTCPLNGDELFIFMKLNNVCDNNGNEYNGHDVMQAYISDEATRGYTWFSTQSLYYGMSQKRVDDYNKAIKEGSKVTLLFGIGENAGGSNDIAYSADVLEIISHKHPTPLNSSDYPSVWHGALARIWIKIKNIRHESTLKACLFEVISTGADLQQIINNSQYHFGYVRLK
;
A
#
# COMPACT_ATOMS: atom_id res chain seq x y z
N MET A 1 17.81 -9.57 -26.61
CA MET A 1 18.00 -8.71 -25.42
C MET A 1 17.84 -9.59 -24.18
N PRO A 2 18.79 -9.58 -23.22
CA PRO A 2 18.62 -10.32 -21.97
C PRO A 2 17.45 -9.69 -21.19
N ARG A 3 16.52 -10.51 -20.70
CA ARG A 3 15.43 -10.07 -19.82
C ARG A 3 16.06 -9.60 -18.49
N LYS A 4 15.60 -8.47 -17.95
CA LYS A 4 16.24 -7.70 -16.85
C LYS A 4 16.49 -8.46 -15.54
N ASP A 5 15.91 -9.66 -15.35
CA ASP A 5 15.89 -10.37 -14.06
C ASP A 5 16.52 -11.78 -14.08
N TYR A 6 17.33 -12.12 -15.10
CA TYR A 6 18.02 -13.42 -15.17
C TYR A 6 19.43 -13.36 -14.60
N MET A 7 19.69 -14.15 -13.55
CA MET A 7 21.05 -14.41 -13.04
C MET A 7 21.65 -15.61 -13.79
N THR A 8 22.75 -15.39 -14.51
CA THR A 8 23.51 -16.47 -15.17
C THR A 8 24.73 -16.81 -14.32
N ILE A 9 24.75 -18.01 -13.73
CA ILE A 9 25.87 -18.50 -12.93
C ILE A 9 26.66 -19.49 -13.79
N LYS A 10 27.95 -19.21 -14.01
CA LYS A 10 28.85 -20.07 -14.78
C LYS A 10 29.76 -20.85 -13.83
N ALA A 11 29.47 -22.13 -13.64
CA ALA A 11 30.36 -23.07 -12.95
C ALA A 11 31.23 -23.84 -13.96
N HIS A 12 32.31 -24.48 -13.50
CA HIS A 12 33.11 -25.37 -14.35
C HIS A 12 32.26 -26.54 -14.88
N GLU A 13 32.49 -26.96 -16.12
CA GLU A 13 31.63 -27.92 -16.84
C GLU A 13 31.44 -29.24 -16.06
N THR A 14 32.52 -29.79 -15.52
CA THR A 14 32.51 -30.99 -14.68
C THR A 14 31.62 -30.82 -13.44
N VAL A 15 31.68 -29.64 -12.79
CA VAL A 15 30.89 -29.35 -11.59
C VAL A 15 29.41 -29.19 -11.94
N GLN A 16 29.10 -28.63 -13.12
CA GLN A 16 27.73 -28.54 -13.60
C GLN A 16 27.12 -29.93 -13.84
N GLN A 17 27.88 -30.84 -14.46
CA GLN A 17 27.43 -32.21 -14.70
C GLN A 17 27.17 -32.95 -13.38
N MET A 18 28.12 -32.88 -12.43
CA MET A 18 27.95 -33.46 -11.09
C MET A 18 26.75 -32.88 -10.34
N PHE A 19 26.57 -31.55 -10.38
CA PHE A 19 25.44 -30.89 -9.72
C PHE A 19 24.10 -31.30 -10.34
N ASN A 20 24.04 -31.45 -11.67
CA ASN A 20 22.84 -31.90 -12.38
C ASN A 20 22.45 -33.33 -11.97
N GLU A 21 23.41 -34.24 -11.88
CA GLU A 21 23.18 -35.60 -11.40
C GLU A 21 22.74 -35.63 -9.94
N PHE A 22 23.38 -34.81 -9.10
CA PHE A 22 23.06 -34.70 -7.68
C PHE A 22 21.61 -34.27 -7.44
N VAL A 23 21.17 -33.16 -8.06
CA VAL A 23 19.79 -32.66 -7.88
C VAL A 23 18.74 -33.64 -8.43
N SER A 24 19.04 -34.30 -9.56
CA SER A 24 18.17 -35.35 -10.13
C SER A 24 18.05 -36.55 -9.20
N SER A 25 19.16 -37.01 -8.59
CA SER A 25 19.15 -38.12 -7.63
C SER A 25 18.34 -37.83 -6.37
N LYS A 26 18.34 -36.56 -5.93
CA LYS A 26 17.61 -36.07 -4.76
C LYS A 26 16.18 -35.60 -5.05
N LYS A 27 15.75 -35.65 -6.32
CA LYS A 27 14.43 -35.17 -6.78
C LYS A 27 14.14 -33.71 -6.41
N ILE A 28 15.17 -32.87 -6.38
CA ILE A 28 15.06 -31.43 -6.14
C ILE A 28 15.34 -30.66 -7.43
N THR A 29 14.76 -29.47 -7.58
CA THR A 29 15.03 -28.64 -8.75
C THR A 29 16.30 -27.82 -8.54
N LYS A 30 17.02 -27.53 -9.64
CA LYS A 30 18.22 -26.67 -9.61
C LYS A 30 17.91 -25.30 -9.00
N THR A 31 16.73 -24.74 -9.30
CA THR A 31 16.29 -23.45 -8.78
C THR A 31 16.17 -23.45 -7.26
N VAL A 32 15.58 -24.50 -6.67
CA VAL A 32 15.46 -24.63 -5.21
C VAL A 32 16.84 -24.70 -4.57
N ALA A 33 17.71 -25.59 -5.07
CA ALA A 33 19.05 -25.75 -4.53
C ALA A 33 19.91 -24.47 -4.65
N LEU A 34 19.79 -23.72 -5.75
CA LEU A 34 20.51 -22.46 -5.95
C LEU A 34 19.97 -21.34 -5.04
N ASN A 35 18.66 -21.24 -4.86
CA ASN A 35 18.06 -20.26 -3.94
C ASN A 35 18.50 -20.54 -2.49
N ASP A 36 18.47 -21.79 -2.06
CA ASP A 36 18.95 -22.19 -0.73
C ASP A 36 20.44 -21.82 -0.55
N MET A 37 21.26 -22.09 -1.57
CA MET A 37 22.68 -21.72 -1.54
C MET A 37 22.90 -20.21 -1.46
N LEU A 38 22.11 -19.41 -2.20
CA LEU A 38 22.18 -17.94 -2.15
C LEU A 38 21.80 -17.41 -0.77
N GLU A 39 20.71 -17.91 -0.18
CA GLU A 39 20.29 -17.53 1.17
C GLU A 39 21.33 -17.92 2.21
N MET A 40 21.84 -19.15 2.15
CA MET A 40 22.86 -19.63 3.09
C MET A 40 24.19 -18.89 2.94
N TYR A 41 24.59 -18.52 1.72
CA TYR A 41 25.79 -17.72 1.49
C TYR A 41 25.65 -16.33 2.10
N MET A 42 24.53 -15.63 1.86
CA MET A 42 24.29 -14.30 2.43
C MET A 42 24.23 -14.34 3.95
N LEU A 43 23.52 -15.32 4.52
CA LEU A 43 23.42 -15.52 5.96
C LEU A 43 24.79 -15.81 6.61
N ALA A 44 25.59 -16.67 5.99
CA ALA A 44 26.90 -17.06 6.52
C ALA A 44 27.97 -15.97 6.39
N LYS A 45 27.82 -15.03 5.44
CA LYS A 45 28.76 -13.93 5.24
C LYS A 45 28.52 -12.77 6.18
N ASP A 46 27.25 -12.39 6.35
CA ASP A 46 26.84 -11.29 7.21
C ASP A 46 25.36 -11.47 7.54
N GLU A 47 25.10 -12.12 8.67
CA GLU A 47 23.75 -12.43 9.14
C GLU A 47 22.93 -11.14 9.36
N ASP A 48 23.53 -10.13 9.97
CA ASP A 48 22.86 -8.87 10.29
C ASP A 48 22.45 -8.11 9.02
N LEU A 49 23.35 -8.04 8.03
CA LEU A 49 23.07 -7.42 6.74
C LEU A 49 22.01 -8.21 5.95
N TYR A 50 22.12 -9.54 5.92
CA TYR A 50 21.13 -10.39 5.26
C TYR A 50 19.74 -10.21 5.89
N LEU A 51 19.63 -10.25 7.22
CA LEU A 51 18.36 -10.04 7.92
C LEU A 51 17.81 -8.63 7.68
N LYS A 52 18.67 -7.60 7.65
CA LYS A 52 18.27 -6.22 7.33
C LYS A 52 17.72 -6.12 5.90
N LEU A 53 18.40 -6.69 4.92
CA LEU A 53 17.97 -6.70 3.53
C LEU A 53 16.69 -7.54 3.34
N LYS A 54 16.62 -8.72 3.96
CA LYS A 54 15.43 -9.59 3.95
C LYS A 54 14.23 -8.86 4.54
N ARG A 55 14.37 -8.16 5.66
CA ARG A 55 13.31 -7.30 6.25
C ARG A 55 12.90 -6.16 5.32
N LYS A 56 13.86 -5.50 4.66
CA LYS A 56 13.61 -4.42 3.68
C LYS A 56 12.83 -4.92 2.46
N TYR A 57 13.27 -6.01 1.84
CA TYR A 57 12.68 -6.53 0.60
C TYR A 57 11.36 -7.29 0.83
N LEU A 58 11.17 -7.90 2.00
CA LEU A 58 9.89 -8.50 2.39
C LEU A 58 8.93 -7.48 3.04
N ASN A 59 9.30 -6.18 3.06
CA ASN A 59 8.55 -5.09 3.68
C ASN A 59 8.07 -5.40 5.12
N VAL A 60 8.87 -6.12 5.90
CA VAL A 60 8.48 -6.60 7.25
C VAL A 60 8.17 -5.44 8.19
N GLU A 61 8.89 -4.33 8.07
CA GLU A 61 8.61 -3.13 8.86
C GLU A 61 7.33 -2.43 8.41
N GLY A 62 7.02 -2.40 7.11
CA GLY A 62 5.71 -1.97 6.61
C GLY A 62 4.58 -2.87 7.12
N VAL A 63 4.77 -4.20 7.12
CA VAL A 63 3.79 -5.15 7.68
C VAL A 63 3.62 -4.97 9.19
N LYS A 64 4.69 -4.77 9.96
CA LYS A 64 4.62 -4.47 11.40
C LYS A 64 3.87 -3.16 11.64
N GLN A 65 4.15 -2.13 10.84
CA GLN A 65 3.46 -0.86 10.91
C GLN A 65 1.96 -1.02 10.60
N MET A 66 1.62 -1.75 9.54
CA MET A 66 0.23 -2.08 9.18
C MET A 66 -0.48 -2.88 10.28
N LEU A 67 0.21 -3.83 10.91
CA LEU A 67 -0.33 -4.59 12.05
C LEU A 67 -0.57 -3.68 13.27
N ARG A 68 0.37 -2.78 13.58
CA ARG A 68 0.19 -1.76 14.63
C ARG A 68 -0.97 -0.82 14.32
N ASP A 69 -1.10 -0.35 13.08
CA ASP A 69 -2.22 0.50 12.66
C ASP A 69 -3.55 -0.24 12.81
N ARG A 70 -3.62 -1.52 12.39
CA ARG A 70 -4.83 -2.35 12.52
C ARG A 70 -5.22 -2.61 13.98
N ASP A 71 -4.24 -2.92 14.82
CA ASP A 71 -4.44 -3.31 16.22
C ASP A 71 -4.46 -2.09 17.17
N SER A 72 -4.15 -0.89 16.67
CA SER A 72 -4.19 0.34 17.46
C SER A 72 -5.62 0.60 17.96
N THR A 73 -5.76 0.67 19.28
CA THR A 73 -7.02 0.97 19.98
C THR A 73 -7.13 2.42 20.41
N CYS A 74 -6.22 3.29 19.94
CA CYS A 74 -6.25 4.72 20.27
C CYS A 74 -7.63 5.29 19.95
N PRO A 75 -8.33 5.85 20.95
CA PRO A 75 -9.65 6.42 20.77
C PRO A 75 -9.61 7.54 19.73
N LEU A 76 -10.65 7.59 18.89
CA LEU A 76 -10.85 8.69 17.94
C LEU A 76 -11.24 9.92 18.76
N ASN A 77 -10.27 10.79 19.02
CA ASN A 77 -10.48 12.04 19.77
C ASN A 77 -10.21 13.21 18.82
N GLY A 78 -11.20 14.09 18.64
CA GLY A 78 -11.10 15.30 17.82
C GLY A 78 -12.35 15.57 17.00
N ASP A 79 -12.58 16.84 16.66
CA ASP A 79 -13.71 17.26 15.81
C ASP A 79 -13.54 16.82 14.34
N GLU A 80 -12.30 16.59 13.92
CA GLU A 80 -11.93 16.10 12.59
C GLU A 80 -10.95 14.94 12.68
N LEU A 81 -11.23 13.86 11.93
CA LEU A 81 -10.42 12.65 11.86
C LEU A 81 -9.79 12.52 10.48
N PHE A 82 -8.55 12.03 10.43
CA PHE A 82 -7.79 11.96 9.18
C PHE A 82 -7.31 10.54 8.86
N ILE A 83 -7.56 10.14 7.61
CA ILE A 83 -7.00 8.94 6.99
C ILE A 83 -6.02 9.42 5.93
N PHE A 84 -4.85 8.80 5.85
CA PHE A 84 -3.85 9.11 4.83
C PHE A 84 -3.73 7.96 3.83
N MET A 85 -3.64 8.29 2.55
CA MET A 85 -3.37 7.37 1.44
C MET A 85 -2.29 7.95 0.52
N LYS A 86 -1.16 7.27 0.37
CA LYS A 86 -0.13 7.61 -0.62
C LYS A 86 -0.40 6.86 -1.92
N LEU A 87 -0.61 7.61 -3.00
CA LEU A 87 -0.80 7.11 -4.35
C LEU A 87 0.54 6.85 -5.03
N ASN A 88 0.58 5.72 -5.76
CA ASN A 88 1.65 5.31 -6.65
C ASN A 88 1.08 5.09 -8.05
N ASN A 89 1.94 4.76 -9.02
CA ASN A 89 1.48 4.28 -10.32
C ASN A 89 0.64 3.01 -10.16
N VAL A 90 -0.45 2.96 -10.90
CA VAL A 90 -1.36 1.81 -10.95
C VAL A 90 -1.68 1.47 -12.39
N CYS A 91 -1.91 0.18 -12.67
CA CYS A 91 -2.35 -0.26 -13.98
C CYS A 91 -3.83 -0.66 -13.93
N ASP A 92 -4.57 -0.34 -14.98
CA ASP A 92 -5.92 -0.87 -15.18
C ASP A 92 -5.90 -2.33 -15.68
N ASN A 93 -7.08 -2.91 -15.87
CA ASN A 93 -7.24 -4.29 -16.36
C ASN A 93 -6.74 -4.51 -17.80
N ASN A 94 -6.52 -3.43 -18.55
CA ASN A 94 -5.99 -3.46 -19.92
C ASN A 94 -4.47 -3.24 -19.96
N GLY A 95 -3.83 -3.02 -18.81
CA GLY A 95 -2.40 -2.77 -18.68
C GLY A 95 -1.99 -1.32 -18.96
N ASN A 96 -2.93 -0.38 -19.04
CA ASN A 96 -2.59 1.05 -19.13
C ASN A 96 -2.12 1.54 -17.75
N GLU A 97 -1.01 2.25 -17.72
CA GLU A 97 -0.44 2.82 -16.50
C GLU A 97 -0.96 4.24 -16.25
N TYR A 98 -1.31 4.52 -15.01
CA TYR A 98 -1.82 5.81 -14.54
C TYR A 98 -0.96 6.28 -13.37
N ASN A 99 -0.50 7.53 -13.43
CA ASN A 99 0.20 8.15 -12.31
C ASN A 99 -0.81 8.63 -11.23
N GLY A 100 -0.30 9.18 -10.12
CA GLY A 100 -1.18 9.59 -9.01
C GLY A 100 -2.14 10.73 -9.36
N HIS A 101 -1.75 11.64 -10.26
CA HIS A 101 -2.63 12.70 -10.75
C HIS A 101 -3.71 12.15 -11.68
N ASP A 102 -3.38 11.22 -12.58
CA ASP A 102 -4.35 10.58 -13.47
C ASP A 102 -5.41 9.81 -12.67
N VAL A 103 -4.97 9.10 -11.63
CA VAL A 103 -5.87 8.39 -10.69
C VAL A 103 -6.84 9.37 -10.04
N MET A 104 -6.35 10.48 -9.49
CA MET A 104 -7.22 11.49 -8.86
C MET A 104 -8.18 12.12 -9.86
N GLN A 105 -7.73 12.40 -11.08
CA GLN A 105 -8.59 12.97 -12.11
C GLN A 105 -9.74 12.03 -12.49
N ALA A 106 -9.50 10.72 -12.54
CA ALA A 106 -10.56 9.73 -12.76
C ALA A 106 -11.63 9.79 -11.65
N TYR A 107 -11.21 9.85 -10.38
CA TYR A 107 -12.13 9.97 -9.24
C TYR A 107 -12.87 11.31 -9.21
N ILE A 108 -12.21 12.43 -9.50
CA ILE A 108 -12.84 13.76 -9.58
C ILE A 108 -13.91 13.80 -10.68
N SER A 109 -13.61 13.25 -11.85
CA SER A 109 -14.54 13.24 -12.99
C SER A 109 -15.77 12.36 -12.71
N ASP A 110 -15.55 11.24 -12.03
CA ASP A 110 -16.61 10.33 -11.60
C ASP A 110 -17.52 10.97 -10.54
N GLU A 111 -16.91 11.60 -9.55
CA GLU A 111 -17.61 12.32 -8.49
C GLU A 111 -18.47 13.47 -9.04
N ALA A 112 -17.96 14.24 -10.01
CA ALA A 112 -18.70 15.33 -10.64
C ALA A 112 -20.00 14.86 -11.31
N THR A 113 -20.07 13.59 -11.72
CA THR A 113 -21.25 13.01 -12.37
C THR A 113 -22.30 12.52 -11.37
N ARG A 114 -21.87 11.95 -10.24
CA ARG A 114 -22.76 11.28 -9.25
C ARG A 114 -22.93 12.02 -7.93
N GLY A 115 -22.09 13.02 -7.65
CA GLY A 115 -21.98 13.70 -6.36
C GLY A 115 -21.20 12.93 -5.29
N TYR A 116 -20.70 11.73 -5.62
CA TYR A 116 -19.80 10.93 -4.80
C TYR A 116 -19.11 9.87 -5.67
N THR A 117 -18.05 9.25 -5.15
CA THR A 117 -17.40 8.07 -5.73
C THR A 117 -16.90 7.15 -4.62
N TRP A 118 -16.81 5.84 -4.90
CA TRP A 118 -16.09 4.91 -4.04
C TRP A 118 -14.62 4.82 -4.45
N PHE A 119 -13.73 5.14 -3.52
CA PHE A 119 -12.30 4.90 -3.65
C PHE A 119 -11.95 3.50 -3.14
N SER A 120 -11.09 2.79 -3.86
CA SER A 120 -10.70 1.42 -3.54
C SER A 120 -9.22 1.32 -3.18
N THR A 121 -8.87 0.48 -2.21
CA THR A 121 -7.48 0.22 -1.86
C THR A 121 -7.23 -1.18 -1.30
N GLN A 122 -6.03 -1.67 -1.56
CA GLN A 122 -5.47 -2.90 -0.98
C GLN A 122 -4.25 -2.64 -0.09
N SER A 123 -4.01 -1.38 0.30
CA SER A 123 -2.80 -1.00 1.07
C SER A 123 -2.65 -1.73 2.41
N LEU A 124 -3.74 -2.20 3.02
CA LEU A 124 -3.69 -3.05 4.21
C LEU A 124 -3.95 -4.52 3.84
N TYR A 125 -2.99 -5.39 4.16
CA TYR A 125 -3.04 -6.81 3.85
C TYR A 125 -4.29 -7.53 4.37
N TYR A 126 -4.81 -7.10 5.53
CA TYR A 126 -6.02 -7.65 6.17
C TYR A 126 -7.24 -6.73 6.07
N GLY A 127 -7.13 -5.61 5.35
CA GLY A 127 -8.09 -4.51 5.43
C GLY A 127 -8.04 -3.80 6.79
N MET A 128 -8.97 -2.88 6.99
CA MET A 128 -9.22 -2.24 8.29
C MET A 128 -9.89 -3.24 9.24
N SER A 129 -9.59 -3.14 10.54
CA SER A 129 -10.28 -3.92 11.58
C SER A 129 -11.75 -3.50 11.67
N GLN A 130 -12.64 -4.45 11.96
CA GLN A 130 -14.08 -4.18 12.04
C GLN A 130 -14.38 -3.06 13.05
N LYS A 131 -13.72 -3.12 14.23
CA LYS A 131 -13.82 -2.06 15.23
C LYS A 131 -13.49 -0.67 14.68
N ARG A 132 -12.40 -0.53 13.91
CA ARG A 132 -12.04 0.77 13.31
C ARG A 132 -13.07 1.23 12.29
N VAL A 133 -13.56 0.32 11.44
CA VAL A 133 -14.63 0.63 10.49
C VAL A 133 -15.88 1.12 11.21
N ASP A 134 -16.30 0.43 12.27
CA ASP A 134 -17.45 0.79 13.07
C ASP A 134 -17.24 2.15 13.76
N ASP A 135 -16.06 2.40 14.34
CA ASP A 135 -15.72 3.65 15.02
C ASP A 135 -15.75 4.85 14.03
N TYR A 136 -15.17 4.74 12.83
CA TYR A 136 -15.22 5.79 11.81
C TYR A 136 -16.64 6.02 11.27
N ASN A 137 -17.35 4.95 10.91
CA ASN A 137 -18.72 5.07 10.41
C ASN A 137 -19.67 5.63 11.46
N LYS A 138 -19.44 5.33 12.74
CA LYS A 138 -20.17 5.93 13.86
C LYS A 138 -19.89 7.43 13.95
N ALA A 139 -18.62 7.84 13.92
CA ALA A 139 -18.23 9.25 13.96
C ALA A 139 -18.87 10.06 12.81
N ILE A 140 -18.86 9.51 11.58
CA ILE A 140 -19.51 10.13 10.42
C ILE A 140 -21.02 10.31 10.65
N LYS A 141 -21.70 9.28 11.18
CA LYS A 141 -23.14 9.34 11.50
C LYS A 141 -23.47 10.34 12.60
N GLU A 142 -22.56 10.51 13.56
CA GLU A 142 -22.68 11.48 14.66
C GLU A 142 -22.31 12.91 14.23
N GLY A 143 -21.87 13.11 12.98
CA GLY A 143 -21.58 14.42 12.40
C GLY A 143 -20.12 14.86 12.50
N SER A 144 -19.23 14.02 13.03
CA SER A 144 -17.79 14.29 13.00
C SER A 144 -17.28 14.29 11.56
N LYS A 145 -16.36 15.21 11.25
CA LYS A 145 -15.76 15.27 9.92
C LYS A 145 -14.66 14.22 9.81
N VAL A 146 -14.71 13.42 8.75
CA VAL A 146 -13.66 12.45 8.43
C VAL A 146 -13.08 12.81 7.07
N THR A 147 -11.78 13.08 7.02
CA THR A 147 -11.09 13.54 5.81
C THR A 147 -10.08 12.49 5.36
N LEU A 148 -10.16 12.11 4.09
CA LEU A 148 -9.15 11.29 3.43
C LEU A 148 -8.15 12.22 2.72
N LEU A 149 -6.89 12.13 3.13
CA LEU A 149 -5.76 12.88 2.59
C LEU A 149 -5.00 12.01 1.60
N PHE A 150 -4.86 12.50 0.38
CA PHE A 150 -4.11 11.83 -0.68
C PHE A 150 -2.75 12.48 -0.86
N GLY A 151 -1.70 11.73 -0.52
CA GLY A 151 -0.34 12.06 -0.92
C GLY A 151 0.00 11.43 -2.27
N ILE A 152 0.79 12.12 -3.11
CA ILE A 152 1.27 11.53 -4.37
C ILE A 152 2.77 11.31 -4.27
N GLY A 153 3.21 10.07 -4.51
CA GLY A 153 4.62 9.72 -4.49
C GLY A 153 5.41 10.37 -5.63
N GLU A 154 6.71 10.62 -5.41
CA GLU A 154 7.62 11.16 -6.44
C GLU A 154 7.61 10.32 -7.73
N ASN A 155 7.63 8.99 -7.59
CA ASN A 155 7.59 8.07 -8.73
C ASN A 155 6.23 8.05 -9.46
N ALA A 156 5.22 8.72 -8.91
CA ALA A 156 3.87 8.81 -9.44
C ALA A 156 3.48 10.25 -9.81
N GLY A 157 4.48 11.11 -10.06
CA GLY A 157 4.28 12.48 -10.52
C GLY A 157 4.10 13.52 -9.41
N GLY A 158 4.20 13.13 -8.14
CA GLY A 158 4.04 14.03 -6.99
C GLY A 158 5.36 14.42 -6.33
N SER A 159 5.26 14.91 -5.10
CA SER A 159 6.41 15.38 -4.29
C SER A 159 6.51 14.70 -2.93
N ASN A 160 5.94 13.50 -2.78
CA ASN A 160 5.78 12.82 -1.49
C ASN A 160 5.12 13.73 -0.44
N ASP A 161 4.09 14.48 -0.82
CA ASP A 161 3.33 15.37 0.07
C ASP A 161 1.84 15.24 -0.25
N ILE A 162 0.98 15.75 0.64
CA ILE A 162 -0.46 15.81 0.46
C ILE A 162 -0.76 16.74 -0.73
N ALA A 163 -1.53 16.22 -1.68
CA ALA A 163 -1.92 16.90 -2.91
C ALA A 163 -3.44 17.04 -3.05
N TYR A 164 -4.23 16.12 -2.48
CA TYR A 164 -5.69 16.18 -2.52
C TYR A 164 -6.31 15.81 -1.17
N SER A 165 -7.52 16.27 -0.94
CA SER A 165 -8.35 15.90 0.20
C SER A 165 -9.78 15.61 -0.25
N ALA A 166 -10.47 14.75 0.50
CA ALA A 166 -11.88 14.43 0.27
C ALA A 166 -12.61 14.13 1.59
N ASP A 167 -13.90 14.43 1.65
CA ASP A 167 -14.77 14.08 2.77
C ASP A 167 -15.17 12.61 2.66
N VAL A 168 -15.03 11.85 3.75
CA VAL A 168 -15.42 10.45 3.84
C VAL A 168 -16.88 10.34 4.31
N LEU A 169 -17.67 9.57 3.57
CA LEU A 169 -19.09 9.33 3.84
C LEU A 169 -19.35 7.95 4.45
N GLU A 170 -18.53 6.96 4.09
CA GLU A 170 -18.71 5.58 4.52
C GLU A 170 -17.43 4.78 4.26
N ILE A 171 -17.14 3.82 5.12
CA ILE A 171 -16.03 2.88 4.96
C ILE A 171 -16.57 1.46 5.02
N ILE A 172 -16.15 0.62 4.07
CA ILE A 172 -16.39 -0.82 4.06
C ILE A 172 -15.03 -1.52 3.98
N SER A 173 -14.84 -2.57 4.78
CA SER A 173 -13.61 -3.35 4.80
C SER A 173 -13.90 -4.85 4.80
N HIS A 174 -13.05 -5.60 4.09
CA HIS A 174 -13.12 -7.04 3.95
C HIS A 174 -11.74 -7.67 4.20
N LYS A 175 -11.73 -8.89 4.73
CA LYS A 175 -10.48 -9.65 4.96
C LYS A 175 -9.81 -10.10 3.65
N HIS A 176 -10.62 -10.35 2.62
CA HIS A 176 -10.20 -10.76 1.29
C HIS A 176 -10.61 -9.67 0.30
N PRO A 177 -9.92 -9.55 -0.86
CA PRO A 177 -10.29 -8.54 -1.84
C PRO A 177 -11.63 -8.94 -2.47
N THR A 178 -12.59 -8.03 -2.38
CA THR A 178 -14.00 -8.25 -2.72
C THR A 178 -14.44 -7.12 -3.65
N PRO A 179 -15.26 -7.38 -4.69
CA PRO A 179 -15.82 -6.31 -5.50
C PRO A 179 -16.82 -5.49 -4.67
N LEU A 180 -16.98 -4.22 -5.01
CA LEU A 180 -18.11 -3.45 -4.50
C LEU A 180 -19.41 -3.95 -5.15
N ASN A 181 -20.51 -3.98 -4.38
CA ASN A 181 -21.83 -4.42 -4.89
C ASN A 181 -22.46 -3.44 -5.90
N SER A 182 -21.90 -2.22 -6.05
CA SER A 182 -22.30 -1.25 -7.06
C SER A 182 -21.12 -0.89 -7.97
N SER A 183 -21.39 -0.20 -9.07
CA SER A 183 -20.37 0.32 -9.99
C SER A 183 -20.13 1.82 -9.81
N ASP A 184 -20.36 2.33 -8.58
CA ASP A 184 -20.30 3.75 -8.23
C ASP A 184 -18.85 4.23 -7.99
N TYR A 185 -17.96 3.92 -8.92
CA TYR A 185 -16.56 4.31 -8.96
C TYR A 185 -16.10 4.41 -10.42
N PRO A 186 -14.93 5.02 -10.71
CA PRO A 186 -14.52 5.30 -12.08
C PRO A 186 -14.52 4.06 -12.97
N SER A 187 -15.06 4.21 -14.18
CA SER A 187 -15.22 3.11 -15.15
C SER A 187 -13.91 2.40 -15.51
N VAL A 188 -12.80 3.15 -15.52
CA VAL A 188 -11.44 2.62 -15.74
C VAL A 188 -11.06 1.53 -14.72
N TRP A 189 -11.66 1.55 -13.52
CA TRP A 189 -11.39 0.57 -12.48
C TRP A 189 -12.44 -0.54 -12.37
N HIS A 190 -13.48 -0.55 -13.23
CA HIS A 190 -14.58 -1.52 -13.11
C HIS A 190 -14.09 -2.97 -13.09
N GLY A 191 -14.62 -3.73 -12.13
CA GLY A 191 -14.17 -5.09 -11.83
C GLY A 191 -13.00 -5.17 -10.85
N ALA A 192 -12.51 -4.03 -10.34
CA ALA A 192 -11.51 -4.01 -9.28
C ALA A 192 -11.99 -4.77 -8.04
N LEU A 193 -11.08 -5.58 -7.49
CA LEU A 193 -11.25 -6.20 -6.19
C LEU A 193 -10.45 -5.38 -5.18
N ALA A 194 -11.05 -5.02 -4.05
CA ALA A 194 -10.35 -4.30 -2.99
C ALA A 194 -10.73 -4.81 -1.62
N ARG A 195 -9.83 -4.60 -0.65
CA ARG A 195 -10.10 -4.92 0.75
C ARG A 195 -10.81 -3.79 1.44
N ILE A 196 -10.55 -2.56 1.04
CA ILE A 196 -11.14 -1.37 1.64
C ILE A 196 -11.78 -0.56 0.53
N TRP A 197 -13.03 -0.21 0.75
CA TRP A 197 -13.82 0.68 -0.07
C TRP A 197 -14.21 1.89 0.78
N ILE A 198 -13.92 3.09 0.31
CA ILE A 198 -14.16 4.34 1.02
C ILE A 198 -15.04 5.21 0.14
N LYS A 199 -16.28 5.47 0.55
CA LYS A 199 -17.17 6.38 -0.13
C LYS A 199 -16.72 7.80 0.18
N ILE A 200 -16.40 8.58 -0.84
CA ILE A 200 -15.88 9.93 -0.71
C ILE A 200 -16.64 10.93 -1.57
N LYS A 201 -16.57 12.20 -1.18
CA LYS A 201 -17.05 13.36 -1.95
C LYS A 201 -16.17 14.59 -1.68
N ASN A 202 -16.48 15.68 -2.35
CA ASN A 202 -15.78 16.96 -2.32
C ASN A 202 -14.27 16.79 -2.55
N ILE A 203 -13.89 15.99 -3.56
CA ILE A 203 -12.48 15.78 -3.89
C ILE A 203 -11.90 17.09 -4.43
N ARG A 204 -10.85 17.59 -3.78
CA ARG A 204 -10.22 18.85 -4.16
C ARG A 204 -8.72 18.82 -4.00
N HIS A 205 -8.04 19.68 -4.75
CA HIS A 205 -6.63 19.93 -4.53
C HIS A 205 -6.42 20.52 -3.13
N GLU A 206 -5.42 20.04 -2.43
CA GLU A 206 -5.10 20.42 -1.05
C GLU A 206 -3.81 21.23 -1.03
N SER A 207 -3.90 22.50 -0.64
CA SER A 207 -2.75 23.41 -0.55
C SER A 207 -2.40 23.79 0.89
N THR A 208 -3.27 23.49 1.85
CA THR A 208 -3.13 23.93 3.25
C THR A 208 -2.61 22.83 4.14
N LEU A 209 -3.18 21.63 4.03
CA LEU A 209 -2.75 20.47 4.81
C LEU A 209 -1.52 19.85 4.15
N LYS A 210 -0.40 19.85 4.89
CA LYS A 210 0.91 19.35 4.46
C LYS A 210 1.31 18.17 5.31
N ALA A 211 1.99 17.18 4.73
CA ALA A 211 2.32 15.94 5.45
C ALA A 211 3.18 16.20 6.70
N CYS A 212 4.02 17.23 6.70
CA CYS A 212 4.83 17.63 7.86
C CYS A 212 4.01 18.10 9.08
N LEU A 213 2.72 18.43 8.92
CA LEU A 213 1.81 18.80 10.01
C LEU A 213 1.25 17.59 10.75
N PHE A 214 1.44 16.38 10.23
CA PHE A 214 0.81 15.18 10.74
C PHE A 214 1.80 14.21 11.38
N GLU A 215 1.28 13.44 12.33
CA GLU A 215 1.93 12.25 12.86
C GLU A 215 1.03 11.02 12.72
N VAL A 216 1.66 9.85 12.59
CA VAL A 216 0.97 8.56 12.51
C VAL A 216 0.49 8.15 13.89
N ILE A 217 -0.82 7.93 14.06
CA ILE A 217 -1.45 7.69 15.37
C ILE A 217 -0.81 6.54 16.14
N SER A 218 -0.49 5.43 15.47
CA SER A 218 0.02 4.22 16.13
C SER A 218 1.46 4.33 16.61
N THR A 219 2.24 5.28 16.09
CA THR A 219 3.68 5.38 16.36
C THR A 219 4.14 6.75 16.84
N GLY A 220 3.33 7.79 16.68
CA GLY A 220 3.73 9.18 16.91
C GLY A 220 4.82 9.67 15.96
N ALA A 221 5.07 8.94 14.87
CA ALA A 221 6.12 9.28 13.93
C ALA A 221 5.64 10.32 12.92
N ASP A 222 6.55 11.21 12.51
CA ASP A 222 6.30 12.25 11.52
C ASP A 222 5.90 11.65 10.16
N LEU A 223 4.76 12.08 9.63
CA LEU A 223 4.23 11.52 8.39
C LEU A 223 5.14 11.82 7.19
N GLN A 224 5.68 13.04 7.06
CA GLN A 224 6.57 13.43 5.95
C GLN A 224 7.84 12.58 5.93
N GLN A 225 8.45 12.35 7.10
CA GLN A 225 9.64 11.49 7.21
C GLN A 225 9.34 10.05 6.83
N ILE A 226 8.18 9.53 7.26
CA ILE A 226 7.77 8.16 6.94
C ILE A 226 7.53 8.00 5.43
N ILE A 227 6.80 8.90 4.79
CA ILE A 227 6.46 8.75 3.36
C ILE A 227 7.66 8.99 2.44
N ASN A 228 8.69 9.71 2.89
CA ASN A 228 9.95 9.88 2.17
C ASN A 228 10.85 8.63 2.27
N ASN A 229 10.85 7.95 3.42
CA ASN A 229 11.80 6.86 3.71
C ASN A 229 11.21 5.45 3.58
N SER A 230 9.89 5.30 3.44
CA SER A 230 9.21 4.00 3.53
C SER A 230 8.10 3.81 2.48
N GLN A 231 7.62 2.57 2.39
CA GLN A 231 6.43 2.18 1.61
C GLN A 231 5.14 2.40 2.42
N TYR A 232 5.06 3.49 3.18
CA TYR A 232 3.84 3.82 3.92
C TYR A 232 2.79 4.36 2.95
N HIS A 233 1.85 3.48 2.60
CA HIS A 233 0.80 3.77 1.63
C HIS A 233 -0.53 4.12 2.25
N PHE A 234 -0.77 3.71 3.48
CA PHE A 234 -2.05 3.93 4.14
C PHE A 234 -1.88 3.92 5.65
N GLY A 235 -2.61 4.81 6.31
CA GLY A 235 -2.91 4.65 7.72
C GLY A 235 -3.56 5.87 8.34
N TYR A 236 -3.55 5.92 9.66
CA TYR A 236 -4.34 6.88 10.43
C TYR A 236 -3.42 7.95 10.99
N VAL A 237 -3.78 9.20 10.79
CA VAL A 237 -2.93 10.34 11.13
C VAL A 237 -3.70 11.36 11.94
N ARG A 238 -2.98 12.18 12.70
CA ARG A 238 -3.54 13.33 13.41
C ARG A 238 -2.61 14.52 13.25
N LEU A 239 -3.16 15.71 13.39
CA LEU A 239 -2.37 16.93 13.53
C LEU A 239 -1.52 16.84 14.80
N LYS A 240 -0.30 17.37 14.72
CA LYS A 240 0.62 17.50 15.85
C LYS A 240 0.18 18.58 16.84
#